data_AF-F4N318-F1
#
_entry.id   AF-F4N318-F1
#
_cell.length_a   1.000
_cell.length_b   1.000
_cell.length_c   1.000
_cell.angle_alpha   90.00
_cell.angle_beta   90.00
_cell.angle_gamma   90.00
#
_symmetry.space_group_name_H-M   'P 1'
#
loop_
_entity.id
_entity.type
_entity.pdbx_description
1 polymer ?
#
loop_
_entity_poly.entity_id
_entity_poly.type
_entity_poly.pdbx_seq_one_letter_code
_entity_poly.pdbx_strand_id
1 'polypeptide(L)'
;MDEVDTKIFERLMKSNAPQHRQVYKITYLLSKVNDIESLVYSLSVSTETTFTEKLKMIIEADLSKPWRLLDIANILHISEVFIF
;
A
#
# COMPACT_ATOMS: atom_id res chain seq x y z
N MET A 1 4.17 20.98 6.83
CA MET A 1 5.16 20.48 5.85
C MET A 1 5.47 21.65 4.95
N ASP A 2 6.74 22.05 4.87
CA ASP A 2 7.13 23.35 4.32
C ASP A 2 7.00 23.36 2.78
N GLU A 3 6.48 24.44 2.20
CA GLU A 3 6.23 24.57 0.75
C GLU A 3 7.53 24.38 -0.08
N VAL A 4 8.65 24.74 0.54
CA VAL A 4 10.01 24.58 0.00
C VAL A 4 10.39 23.10 -0.12
N ASP A 5 10.10 22.29 0.90
CA ASP A 5 10.42 20.86 0.91
C ASP A 5 9.64 20.13 -0.18
N THR A 6 8.35 20.48 -0.34
CA THR A 6 7.51 19.93 -1.42
C THR A 6 8.06 20.29 -2.80
N LYS A 7 8.48 21.55 -3.01
CA LYS A 7 9.09 21.99 -4.29
C LYS A 7 10.42 21.30 -4.58
N ILE A 8 11.25 21.05 -3.57
CA ILE A 8 12.51 20.33 -3.72
C ILE A 8 12.24 18.87 -4.09
N PHE A 9 11.34 18.21 -3.37
CA PHE A 9 10.94 16.83 -3.66
C PHE A 9 10.39 16.70 -5.09
N GLU A 10 9.49 17.59 -5.50
CA GLU A 10 8.96 17.59 -6.86
C GLU A 10 10.05 17.75 -7.92
N ARG A 11 11.02 18.65 -7.73
CA ARG A 11 12.14 18.82 -8.67
C ARG A 11 13.03 17.58 -8.73
N LEU A 12 13.23 16.91 -7.61
CA LEU A 12 14.00 15.66 -7.55
C LEU A 12 13.29 14.52 -8.28
N MET A 13 11.95 14.47 -8.21
CA MET A 13 11.13 13.39 -8.77
C MET A 13 10.70 13.62 -10.23
N LYS A 14 10.40 14.86 -10.63
CA LYS A 14 9.94 15.25 -11.99
C LYS A 14 11.05 15.28 -13.05
N SER A 15 12.29 14.97 -12.71
CA SER A 15 13.31 14.78 -13.74
C SER A 15 12.92 13.59 -14.62
N ASN A 16 12.99 13.71 -15.95
CA ASN A 16 12.84 12.61 -16.94
C ASN A 16 13.96 11.55 -16.83
N ALA A 17 14.44 11.31 -15.62
CA ALA A 17 15.50 10.39 -15.30
C ALA A 17 15.00 8.95 -15.43
N PRO A 18 15.86 8.04 -15.89
CA PRO A 18 15.57 6.60 -15.87
C PRO A 18 15.15 6.13 -14.47
N GLN A 19 14.25 5.14 -14.40
CA GLN A 19 13.71 4.61 -13.14
C GLN A 19 14.79 4.22 -12.12
N HIS A 20 15.89 3.60 -12.54
CA HIS A 20 16.99 3.23 -11.63
C HIS A 20 17.59 4.45 -10.88
N ARG A 21 17.62 5.62 -11.51
CA ARG A 21 18.11 6.85 -10.89
C ARG A 21 17.11 7.42 -9.88
N GLN A 22 15.81 7.19 -10.08
CA GLN A 22 14.78 7.52 -9.09
C GLN A 22 14.94 6.64 -7.85
N VAL A 23 15.19 5.33 -8.04
CA VAL A 23 15.47 4.40 -6.94
C VAL A 23 16.64 4.90 -6.08
N TYR A 24 17.78 5.24 -6.67
CA TYR A 24 18.92 5.75 -5.90
C TYR A 24 18.64 7.05 -5.14
N LYS A 25 17.84 7.97 -5.71
CA LYS A 25 17.43 9.20 -5.02
C LYS A 25 16.57 8.87 -3.79
N ILE A 26 15.60 7.98 -3.94
CA ILE A 26 14.75 7.53 -2.84
C ILE A 26 15.60 6.83 -1.77
N THR A 27 16.48 5.92 -2.15
CA THR A 27 17.39 5.22 -1.22
C THR A 27 18.26 6.20 -0.45
N TYR A 28 18.81 7.23 -1.11
CA TYR A 28 19.59 8.26 -0.44
C TYR A 28 18.74 9.05 0.56
N LEU A 29 17.53 9.48 0.19
CA LEU A 29 16.63 10.19 1.10
C LEU A 29 16.29 9.33 2.32
N LEU A 30 15.99 8.05 2.11
CA LEU A 30 15.72 7.09 3.18
C LEU A 30 16.94 6.91 4.11
N SER A 31 18.17 6.92 3.57
CA SER A 31 19.40 6.85 4.38
C SER A 31 19.62 8.06 5.31
N LYS A 32 18.88 9.16 5.12
CA LYS A 32 18.95 10.36 5.96
C LYS A 32 17.87 10.40 7.04
N VAL A 33 16.97 9.42 7.07
CA VAL A 33 15.93 9.30 8.08
C VAL A 33 16.54 8.68 9.34
N ASN A 34 16.45 9.38 10.47
CA ASN A 34 17.02 8.93 11.74
C ASN A 34 16.40 7.62 12.25
N ASP A 35 15.11 7.41 11.99
CA ASP A 35 14.37 6.21 12.36
C ASP A 35 13.79 5.54 11.11
N ILE A 36 14.70 4.97 10.31
CA ILE A 36 14.34 4.29 9.06
C ILE A 36 13.51 3.02 9.32
N GLU A 37 13.69 2.36 10.46
CA GLU A 37 12.95 1.14 10.81
C GLU A 37 11.46 1.43 10.98
N SER A 38 11.10 2.45 11.76
CA SER A 38 9.71 2.86 11.91
C SER A 38 9.10 3.33 10.59
N LEU A 39 9.87 4.05 9.76
CA LEU A 39 9.41 4.47 8.43
C LEU A 39 9.13 3.26 7.53
N VAL A 40 10.08 2.32 7.43
CA VAL A 40 9.90 1.09 6.63
C VAL A 40 8.72 0.28 7.15
N TYR A 41 8.56 0.14 8.47
CA TYR A 41 7.41 -0.53 9.06
C TYR A 41 6.09 0.15 8.64
N SER A 42 6.01 1.48 8.76
CA SER A 42 4.81 2.23 8.37
C SER A 42 4.48 2.10 6.88
N LEU A 43 5.51 2.09 6.02
CA LEU A 43 5.35 1.91 4.57
C LEU A 43 4.87 0.50 4.25
N SER A 44 5.46 -0.52 4.89
CA SER A 44 5.05 -1.92 4.74
C SER A 44 3.58 -2.11 5.13
N VAL A 45 3.19 -1.66 6.33
CA VAL A 45 1.80 -1.72 6.80
C VAL A 45 0.85 -0.97 5.88
N SER A 46 1.26 0.17 5.32
CA SER A 46 0.43 0.94 4.38
C SER A 46 0.25 0.27 3.02
N THR A 47 1.16 -0.62 2.62
CA THR A 47 1.06 -1.40 1.38
C THR A 47 0.38 -2.74 1.56
N GLU A 48 0.27 -3.23 2.78
CA GLU A 48 -0.41 -4.48 3.08
C GLU A 48 -1.92 -4.31 2.93
N THR A 49 -2.54 -5.11 2.05
CA THR A 49 -4.00 -5.17 1.97
C THR A 49 -4.53 -5.84 3.23
N THR A 50 -5.26 -5.09 4.03
CA THR A 50 -5.94 -5.63 5.21
C THR A 50 -6.98 -6.68 4.79
N PHE A 51 -7.32 -7.58 5.70
CA PHE A 51 -8.38 -8.56 5.44
C PHE A 51 -9.70 -7.89 5.04
N THR A 52 -10.06 -6.79 5.70
CA THR A 52 -11.26 -5.99 5.39
C THR A 52 -11.22 -5.41 3.98
N GLU A 53 -10.09 -4.86 3.54
CA GLU A 53 -9.94 -4.35 2.17
C GLU A 53 -10.04 -5.48 1.16
N LYS A 54 -9.45 -6.65 1.45
CA LYS A 54 -9.56 -7.82 0.59
C LYS A 54 -11.01 -8.30 0.45
N LEU A 55 -11.77 -8.34 1.55
CA LEU A 55 -13.20 -8.64 1.53
C LEU A 55 -13.98 -7.63 0.70
N LYS A 56 -13.71 -6.34 0.89
CA LYS A 56 -14.33 -5.26 0.14
C LYS A 56 -14.09 -5.42 -1.36
N MET A 57 -12.86 -5.67 -1.78
CA MET A 57 -12.54 -5.90 -3.19
C MET A 57 -13.30 -7.10 -3.79
N ILE A 58 -13.45 -8.20 -3.03
CA ILE A 58 -14.20 -9.38 -3.47
C ILE A 58 -15.68 -9.03 -3.70
N ILE A 59 -16.29 -8.32 -2.76
CA ILE A 59 -17.71 -7.93 -2.83
C ILE A 59 -17.93 -6.91 -3.96
N GLU A 60 -17.05 -5.92 -4.08
CA GLU A 60 -17.14 -4.86 -5.09
C GLU A 60 -16.90 -5.36 -6.52
N ALA A 61 -16.25 -6.52 -6.68
CA ALA A 61 -16.08 -7.14 -8.00
C ALA A 61 -17.42 -7.55 -8.64
N ASP A 62 -18.46 -7.82 -7.83
CA ASP A 62 -19.82 -8.07 -8.31
C ASP A 62 -20.87 -7.68 -7.26
N LEU A 63 -21.32 -6.42 -7.30
CA LEU A 63 -22.36 -5.91 -6.42
C LEU A 63 -23.77 -6.43 -6.75
N SER A 64 -23.95 -7.12 -7.89
CA SER A 64 -25.25 -7.70 -8.26
C SER A 64 -25.48 -9.07 -7.60
N LYS A 65 -24.40 -9.72 -7.15
CA LYS A 65 -24.45 -11.00 -6.45
C LYS A 65 -24.98 -10.83 -5.01
N PRO A 66 -25.94 -11.66 -4.57
CA PRO A 66 -26.34 -11.72 -3.15
C PRO A 66 -25.29 -12.51 -2.35
N TRP A 67 -24.21 -11.83 -1.96
CA TRP A 67 -23.09 -12.41 -1.23
C TRP A 67 -23.50 -13.09 0.08
N ARG A 68 -23.02 -14.32 0.29
CA ARG A 68 -23.13 -15.07 1.54
C ARG A 68 -21.74 -15.30 2.14
N LEU A 69 -21.67 -15.54 3.46
CA LEU A 69 -20.44 -15.93 4.16
C LEU A 69 -19.74 -17.11 3.48
N LEU A 70 -20.52 -18.12 3.07
CA LEU A 70 -20.03 -19.29 2.36
C LEU A 70 -19.33 -18.94 1.04
N ASP A 71 -19.81 -17.93 0.30
CA ASP A 71 -19.17 -17.50 -0.96
C ASP A 71 -17.75 -17.00 -0.69
N ILE A 72 -17.59 -16.19 0.34
CA ILE A 72 -16.31 -15.60 0.74
C ILE A 72 -15.39 -16.68 1.30
N ALA A 73 -15.90 -17.56 2.15
CA ALA A 73 -15.18 -18.70 2.72
C ALA A 73 -14.62 -19.60 1.62
N ASN A 74 -15.42 -19.90 0.61
CA ASN A 74 -15.01 -20.69 -0.55
C ASN A 74 -13.94 -19.99 -1.40
N ILE A 75 -14.06 -18.68 -1.63
CA ILE A 75 -13.07 -17.90 -2.39
C ILE A 75 -11.72 -17.84 -1.67
N LEU A 76 -11.75 -17.69 -0.35
CA LEU A 76 -10.56 -17.54 0.48
C LEU A 76 -9.99 -18.89 0.96
N HIS A 77 -10.69 -20.00 0.70
CA HIS A 77 -10.35 -21.34 1.19
C HIS A 77 -10.20 -21.41 2.72
N ILE A 78 -11.09 -20.71 3.44
CA ILE A 78 -11.11 -20.67 4.90
C ILE A 78 -12.49 -21.10 5.42
N SER A 79 -12.59 -21.45 6.70
CA SER A 79 -13.87 -21.66 7.36
C SER A 79 -14.59 -20.32 7.58
N GLU A 80 -15.93 -20.32 7.52
CA GLU A 80 -16.75 -19.15 7.82
C GLU A 80 -16.44 -18.53 9.19
N VAL A 81 -16.02 -19.36 10.15
CA VAL A 81 -15.65 -18.92 11.50
C VAL A 81 -14.45 -17.96 11.50
N PHE A 82 -13.56 -18.03 10.51
CA PHE A 82 -12.43 -17.10 10.38
C PHE A 82 -12.81 -15.75 9.75
N ILE A 83 -14.03 -15.63 9.21
CA ILE A 83 -14.55 -14.38 8.65
C ILE A 83 -15.21 -13.52 9.75
N PHE A 84 -15.65 -14.16 10.84
CA PHE A 84 -16.16 -13.53 12.07
C PHE A 84 -15.02 -13.10 13.01
#